data_AF-A0A560Q252-F1
#
_entry.id   AF-A0A560Q252-F1
#
_cell.length_a   1.000
_cell.length_b   1.000
_cell.length_c   1.000
_cell.angle_alpha   90.00
_cell.angle_beta   90.00
_cell.angle_gamma   90.00
#
_symmetry.space_group_name_H-M   'P 1'
#
loop_
_entity.id
_entity.type
_entity.pdbx_description
1 polymer ?
#
loop_
_entity_poly.entity_id
_entity_poly.type
_entity_poly.pdbx_seq_one_letter_code
_entity_poly.pdbx_strand_id
1 'polypeptide(L)'
;MDSVLRAGAMYLALMVLFKIAGRRSLADLTTFDFVLLMIIVEDGRILQGRMRLARLVEADIMEAARSSQGIETLEQIKFAIIERNGKISVIAKES
;
A
#
# COMPACT_ATOMS: atom_id res chain seq x y z
N MET A 1 -43.03 -24.12 20.36
CA MET A 1 -42.02 -24.57 19.36
C MET A 1 -41.57 -23.43 18.45
N ASP A 2 -42.46 -22.49 18.11
CA ASP A 2 -42.20 -21.45 17.10
C ASP A 2 -41.05 -20.49 17.43
N SER A 3 -40.88 -20.13 18.71
CA SER A 3 -39.80 -19.23 19.15
C SER A 3 -38.40 -19.85 19.00
N VAL A 4 -38.29 -21.16 19.24
CA VAL A 4 -37.01 -21.90 19.09
C VAL A 4 -36.66 -22.02 17.61
N LEU A 5 -37.65 -22.30 16.76
CA LEU A 5 -37.47 -22.36 15.31
C LEU A 5 -37.04 -21.00 14.73
N ARG A 6 -37.68 -19.92 15.18
CA ARG A 6 -37.37 -18.55 14.75
C ARG A 6 -35.99 -18.11 15.23
N ALA A 7 -35.60 -18.44 16.46
CA ALA A 7 -34.27 -18.15 16.98
C ALA A 7 -33.19 -18.90 16.20
N GLY A 8 -33.40 -20.19 15.89
CA GLY A 8 -32.49 -20.98 15.05
C GLY A 8 -32.37 -20.43 13.63
N ALA A 9 -33.49 -20.04 13.02
CA ALA A 9 -33.52 -19.41 11.69
C ALA A 9 -32.80 -18.05 11.69
N MET A 10 -33.01 -17.23 12.72
CA MET A 10 -32.35 -15.92 12.86
C MET A 10 -30.84 -16.09 13.09
N TYR A 11 -30.43 -17.05 13.90
CA TYR A 11 -29.02 -17.38 14.11
C TYR A 11 -28.34 -17.83 12.81
N LEU A 12 -28.98 -18.73 12.04
CA LEU A 12 -28.47 -19.18 10.75
C LEU A 12 -28.42 -18.03 9.72
N ALA A 13 -29.44 -17.18 9.68
CA ALA A 13 -29.48 -16.03 8.79
C ALA A 13 -28.36 -15.03 9.10
N LEU A 14 -28.13 -14.72 10.38
CA LEU A 14 -27.02 -13.87 10.82
C LEU A 14 -25.67 -14.52 10.50
N MET A 15 -25.52 -15.82 10.75
CA MET A 15 -24.29 -16.55 10.45
C MET A 15 -23.95 -16.52 8.95
N VAL A 16 -24.95 -16.71 8.08
CA VAL A 16 -24.79 -16.60 6.62
C VAL A 16 -24.46 -15.17 6.22
N LEU A 17 -25.14 -14.18 6.80
CA LEU A 17 -24.89 -12.76 6.52
C LEU A 17 -23.47 -12.35 6.89
N PHE A 18 -22.98 -12.70 8.09
CA PHE A 18 -21.60 -12.41 8.51
C PHE A 18 -20.56 -13.19 7.69
N LYS A 19 -20.88 -14.39 7.20
CA LYS A 19 -19.99 -15.18 6.33
C LYS A 19 -19.91 -14.60 4.91
N ILE A 20 -21.01 -14.10 4.35
CA ILE A 20 -21.04 -13.43 3.03
C ILE A 20 -20.43 -12.03 3.10
N ALA A 21 -20.72 -11.29 4.17
CA ALA A 21 -20.13 -9.98 4.46
C ALA A 21 -18.65 -10.08 4.89
N GLY A 22 -18.14 -11.30 5.04
CA GLY A 22 -16.79 -11.61 5.50
C GLY A 22 -15.73 -10.76 4.79
N ARG A 23 -15.09 -9.89 5.58
CA ARG A 23 -13.66 -9.51 5.49
C ARG A 23 -13.09 -9.05 4.13
N ARG A 24 -13.92 -8.74 3.14
CA ARG A 24 -13.51 -8.70 1.73
C ARG A 24 -12.63 -7.55 1.26
N SER A 25 -11.98 -6.78 2.12
CA SER A 25 -11.09 -5.74 1.59
C SER A 25 -10.01 -5.24 2.56
N LEU A 26 -10.27 -5.23 3.86
CA LEU A 26 -9.33 -4.64 4.82
C LEU A 26 -8.44 -5.67 5.53
N ALA A 27 -8.84 -6.95 5.59
CA ALA A 27 -8.10 -7.99 6.29
C ALA A 27 -7.06 -8.71 5.42
N ASP A 28 -7.11 -8.53 4.10
CA ASP A 28 -6.17 -9.13 3.14
C ASP A 28 -5.05 -8.17 2.74
N LEU A 29 -4.99 -6.95 3.30
CA LEU A 29 -3.79 -6.12 3.17
C LEU A 29 -2.70 -6.74 4.04
N THR A 30 -1.96 -7.66 3.44
CA THR A 30 -0.77 -8.21 4.05
C THR A 30 0.25 -7.09 4.24
N THR A 31 1.18 -7.23 5.18
CA THR A 31 2.28 -6.26 5.37
C THR A 31 3.06 -6.04 4.06
N PHE A 32 3.09 -7.03 3.18
CA PHE A 32 3.71 -6.93 1.86
C PHE A 32 2.96 -5.97 0.92
N ASP A 33 1.62 -5.98 0.94
CA ASP A 33 0.80 -5.04 0.18
C ASP A 33 1.03 -3.58 0.62
N PHE A 34 1.28 -3.36 1.92
CA PHE A 34 1.64 -2.04 2.42
C PHE A 34 2.99 -1.55 1.86
N VAL A 35 3.99 -2.42 1.74
CA VAL A 35 5.27 -2.05 1.13
C VAL A 35 5.08 -1.69 -0.34
N LEU A 36 4.28 -2.48 -1.06
CA LEU A 36 3.97 -2.20 -2.46
C LEU A 36 3.28 -0.85 -2.63
N LEU A 37 2.35 -0.46 -1.74
CA LEU A 37 1.68 0.85 -1.81
C LEU A 37 2.60 2.04 -1.51
N MET A 38 3.68 1.83 -0.76
CA MET A 38 4.64 2.87 -0.39
C MET A 38 5.69 3.16 -1.47
N ILE A 39 5.81 2.31 -2.50
CA ILE A 39 6.69 2.57 -3.65
C ILE A 39 6.14 3.75 -4.46
N ILE A 40 6.95 4.76 -4.72
CA ILE A 40 6.60 5.94 -5.52
C ILE A 40 7.39 6.06 -6.82
N VAL A 41 8.52 5.37 -6.92
CA VAL A 41 9.28 5.21 -8.18
C VAL A 41 9.60 3.74 -8.38
N GLU A 42 9.43 3.27 -9.60
CA GLU A 42 9.81 1.92 -10.02
C GLU A 42 10.51 2.02 -11.38
N ASP A 43 11.74 1.50 -11.43
CA ASP A 43 12.61 1.50 -12.61
C ASP A 43 12.72 2.86 -13.32
N GLY A 44 12.80 3.94 -12.53
CA GLY A 44 12.91 5.32 -13.00
C GLY A 44 11.59 5.95 -13.45
N ARG A 45 10.47 5.25 -13.29
CA ARG A 45 9.13 5.77 -13.58
C ARG A 45 8.43 6.19 -12.30
N ILE A 46 7.96 7.43 -12.26
CA ILE A 46 7.20 7.97 -11.13
C ILE A 46 5.75 7.45 -11.17
N LEU A 47 5.29 6.91 -10.06
CA LEU A 47 3.91 6.47 -9.85
C LEU A 47 3.06 7.64 -9.36
N GLN A 48 2.61 8.47 -10.30
CA GLN A 48 1.93 9.75 -10.05
C GLN A 48 0.73 9.67 -9.08
N GLY A 49 -0.06 8.59 -9.14
CA GLY A 49 -1.19 8.39 -8.22
C GLY A 49 -0.74 8.33 -6.76
N ARG A 50 0.39 7.67 -6.49
CA ARG A 50 0.94 7.52 -5.14
C ARG A 50 1.64 8.79 -4.66
N MET A 51 2.34 9.48 -5.55
CA MET A 51 2.88 10.82 -5.27
C MET A 51 1.81 11.80 -4.81
N ARG A 52 0.66 11.81 -5.50
CA ARG A 52 -0.48 12.68 -5.13
C ARG A 52 -1.06 12.33 -3.76
N LEU A 53 -1.20 11.04 -3.46
CA LEU A 53 -1.69 10.59 -2.15
C LEU A 53 -0.71 10.92 -1.01
N ALA A 54 0.59 10.80 -1.29
CA ALA A 54 1.67 11.12 -0.36
C ALA A 54 1.97 12.62 -0.25
N ARG A 55 1.40 13.46 -1.13
CA ARG A 55 1.67 14.90 -1.25
C ARG A 55 3.14 15.22 -1.51
N LEU A 56 3.80 14.37 -2.30
CA LEU A 56 5.18 14.56 -2.71
C LEU A 56 5.27 15.09 -4.14
N VAL A 57 6.37 15.75 -4.44
CA VAL A 57 6.81 16.14 -5.77
C VAL A 57 8.10 15.42 -6.15
N GLU A 58 8.42 15.41 -7.44
CA GLU A 58 9.65 14.78 -7.95
C GLU A 58 10.93 15.30 -7.28
N ALA A 59 10.95 16.60 -6.93
CA ALA A 59 12.07 17.20 -6.22
C ALA A 59 12.37 16.53 -4.87
N ASP A 60 11.34 16.09 -4.13
CA ASP A 60 11.52 15.40 -2.84
C ASP A 60 12.23 14.06 -3.03
N ILE A 61 11.87 13.31 -4.08
CA ILE A 61 12.53 12.05 -4.44
C ILE A 61 13.99 12.32 -4.79
N MET A 62 14.23 13.31 -5.65
CA MET A 62 15.58 13.61 -6.13
C MET A 62 16.48 14.18 -5.03
N GLU A 63 15.95 14.91 -4.07
CA GLU A 63 16.68 15.33 -2.87
C GLU A 63 17.14 14.12 -2.06
N ALA A 64 16.23 13.18 -1.79
CA ALA A 64 16.56 11.95 -1.07
C ALA A 64 17.55 11.08 -1.85
N ALA A 65 17.38 10.94 -3.17
CA ALA A 65 18.26 10.16 -4.03
C ALA A 65 19.69 10.72 -4.07
N ARG A 66 19.83 12.05 -4.16
CA ARG A 66 21.13 12.73 -4.08
C ARG A 66 21.78 12.60 -2.71
N SER A 67 21.02 12.84 -1.63
CA SER A 67 21.57 12.80 -0.27
C SER A 67 21.99 11.40 0.17
N SER A 68 21.33 10.35 -0.34
CA SER A 68 21.59 8.97 0.10
C SER A 68 22.62 8.24 -0.75
N GLN A 69 22.56 8.39 -2.08
CA GLN A 69 23.38 7.60 -3.02
C GLN A 69 24.05 8.43 -4.12
N GLY A 70 23.93 9.77 -4.08
CA GLY A 70 24.52 10.63 -5.10
C GLY A 70 23.90 10.48 -6.49
N ILE A 71 22.65 9.98 -6.57
CA ILE A 71 21.94 9.75 -7.82
C ILE A 71 21.51 11.09 -8.43
N GLU A 72 21.82 11.32 -9.70
CA GLU A 72 21.52 12.58 -10.38
C GLU A 72 20.26 12.52 -11.24
N THR A 73 19.86 11.33 -11.69
CA THR A 73 18.71 11.15 -12.58
C THR A 73 17.75 10.06 -12.10
N LEU A 74 16.48 10.20 -12.47
CA LEU A 74 15.44 9.22 -12.10
C LEU A 74 15.72 7.84 -12.68
N GLU A 75 16.31 7.76 -13.88
CA GLU A 75 16.55 6.51 -14.61
C GLU A 75 17.45 5.55 -13.84
N GLN A 76 18.33 6.09 -12.98
CA GLN A 76 19.24 5.35 -12.12
C GLN A 76 18.54 4.74 -10.89
N ILE A 77 17.30 5.13 -10.60
CA ILE A 77 16.52 4.64 -9.46
C ILE A 77 15.80 3.35 -9.86
N LYS A 78 16.04 2.26 -9.12
CA LYS A 78 15.28 1.01 -9.21
C LYS A 78 13.98 1.13 -8.43
N PHE A 79 14.07 1.58 -7.17
CA PHE A 79 12.90 1.83 -6.33
C PHE A 79 13.09 3.09 -5.48
N ALA A 80 12.03 3.87 -5.30
CA ALA A 80 11.92 4.84 -4.23
C ALA A 80 10.69 4.52 -3.37
N ILE A 81 10.87 4.42 -2.06
CA ILE A 81 9.88 3.94 -1.09
C ILE A 81 9.69 5.00 0.00
N ILE A 82 8.45 5.34 0.29
CA ILE A 82 8.10 6.21 1.42
C ILE A 82 8.06 5.38 2.71
N GLU A 83 8.71 5.87 3.75
CA GLU A 83 8.63 5.30 5.09
C GLU A 83 7.52 5.94 5.93
N ARG A 84 7.08 5.24 6.99
CA ARG A 84 6.06 5.75 7.94
C ARG A 84 6.44 7.07 8.62
N ASN A 85 7.73 7.39 8.68
CA ASN A 85 8.27 8.63 9.25
C ASN A 85 8.35 9.79 8.23
N GLY A 86 7.94 9.57 6.97
CA GLY A 86 8.01 10.56 5.89
C GLY A 86 9.33 10.60 5.15
N LYS A 87 10.33 9.79 5.52
CA LYS A 87 11.58 9.67 4.74
C LYS A 87 11.35 8.89 3.45
N ILE A 88 12.21 9.14 2.48
CA ILE A 88 12.25 8.41 1.21
C ILE A 88 13.53 7.57 1.19
N SER A 89 13.37 6.26 1.12
CA SER A 89 14.46 5.32 0.89
C SER A 89 14.60 5.07 -0.62
N VAL A 90 15.82 5.16 -1.14
CA VAL A 90 16.12 5.01 -2.57
C VAL A 90 17.05 3.82 -2.79
N ILE A 91 16.75 3.02 -3.81
CA ILE A 91 17.54 1.87 -4.23
C ILE A 91 17.96 2.12 -5.68
N ALA A 92 19.27 2.22 -5.94
CA ALA A 92 19.82 2.32 -7.29
C ALA A 92 19.60 1.05 -8.12
N LYS A 93 19.58 1.21 -9.44
CA LYS A 93 19.71 0.09 -10.37
C LYS A 93 21.13 -0.47 -10.31
N GLU A 94 21.24 -1.79 -10.34
CA GLU A 94 22.50 -2.45 -10.64
C GLU A 94 22.84 -2.16 -12.11
N SER A 95 24.09 -1.76 -12.36
CA SER A 95 24.60 -1.49 -13.71
C SER A 95 24.75 -2.78 -14.53
#